data_AF-A0A9D9A0G2-F1
#
_entry.id   AF-A0A9D9A0G2-F1
#
_cell.length_a   1.000
_cell.length_b   1.000
_cell.length_c   1.000
_cell.angle_alpha   90.00
_cell.angle_beta   90.00
_cell.angle_gamma   90.00
#
_symmetry.space_group_name_H-M   'P 1'
#
loop_
_entity.id
_entity.type
_entity.pdbx_description
1 polymer ?
#
loop_
_entity_poly.entity_id
_entity_poly.type
_entity_poly.pdbx_seq_one_letter_code
_entity_poly.pdbx_strand_id
1 'polypeptide(L)'
;MGIVKHKVPAEHPLLRPKGVRLETPAFQRLVDTLTEWLWSGTTGGFIVGAPRVGKSWAARALKDQLKLRDGRSVPVLYMSVVDRDTKTIAEISRRACIDQELPITRSATADRLSEQFLTYVCDVQAEADMRTAILVVDEFDHLTPRQFNAFAEFFNRLDQLHRTMMTLFIGNKAEALALLERMTGDEYRRIRGRFFKRFSEYHGIRNREELTGLMRQYDTLCYPAHGPTYCAAFLPKAVDAGWRLAGLSKDLWRIYSQIAKDCDLDSWGLEYVVGTLNVLVTDLLPQYGCTDIEDELLREAILMTHVADDFVKALSVKESR
;
A
#
# COMPACT_ATOMS: atom_id res chain seq x y z
N MET A 1 31.57 16.68 -33.34
CA MET A 1 30.22 17.06 -32.84
C MET A 1 30.01 16.31 -31.54
N GLY A 2 30.27 16.96 -30.41
CA GLY A 2 30.33 16.31 -29.09
C GLY A 2 28.95 15.84 -28.65
N ILE A 3 28.78 14.54 -28.44
CA ILE A 3 27.58 13.98 -27.81
C ILE A 3 27.62 14.43 -26.34
N VAL A 4 26.81 15.42 -26.00
CA VAL A 4 26.53 15.76 -24.60
C VAL A 4 25.87 14.51 -24.00
N LYS A 5 26.62 13.72 -23.23
CA LYS A 5 26.04 12.70 -22.35
C LYS A 5 25.19 13.44 -21.34
N HIS A 6 23.87 13.49 -21.57
CA HIS A 6 22.94 14.04 -20.60
C HIS A 6 23.06 13.17 -19.34
N LYS A 7 23.74 13.68 -18.31
CA LYS A 7 23.99 12.93 -17.08
C LYS A 7 22.72 13.03 -16.25
N VAL A 8 21.98 11.92 -16.15
CA VAL A 8 20.78 11.85 -15.31
C VAL A 8 21.18 12.20 -13.87
N PRO A 9 20.43 13.10 -13.17
CA PRO A 9 20.73 13.43 -11.78
C PRO A 9 20.67 12.20 -10.88
N ALA A 10 21.61 12.06 -9.94
CA ALA A 10 21.63 10.94 -8.99
C ALA A 10 20.42 10.95 -8.02
N GLU A 11 19.67 12.05 -7.98
CA GLU A 11 18.44 12.20 -7.21
C GLU A 11 17.18 11.80 -8.00
N HIS A 12 17.33 11.39 -9.26
CA HIS A 12 16.20 10.99 -10.09
C HIS A 12 15.39 9.87 -9.41
N PRO A 13 14.04 9.96 -9.37
CA PRO A 13 13.19 9.00 -8.66
C PRO A 13 13.41 7.54 -9.06
N LEU A 14 13.70 7.27 -10.34
CA LEU A 14 14.04 5.93 -10.84
C LEU A 14 15.35 5.34 -10.28
N LEU A 15 16.27 6.17 -9.80
CA LEU A 15 17.55 5.74 -9.22
C LEU A 15 17.49 5.61 -7.69
N ARG A 16 16.36 5.95 -7.08
CA ARG A 16 16.17 5.94 -5.62
C ARG A 16 15.22 4.81 -5.23
N PRO A 17 15.61 3.96 -4.26
CA PRO A 17 14.70 2.96 -3.71
C PRO A 17 13.41 3.63 -3.21
N LYS A 18 12.26 3.15 -3.70
CA LYS A 18 10.92 3.69 -3.36
C LYS A 18 10.75 5.19 -3.67
N GLY A 19 11.56 5.74 -4.58
CA GLY A 19 11.48 7.15 -5.00
C GLY A 19 10.31 7.44 -5.95
N VAL A 20 9.89 6.43 -6.71
CA VAL A 20 8.81 6.54 -7.68
C VAL A 20 7.45 6.61 -6.98
N ARG A 21 6.65 7.61 -7.34
CA ARG A 21 5.26 7.74 -6.90
C ARG A 21 4.37 7.65 -8.12
N LEU A 22 3.53 6.62 -8.17
CA LEU A 22 2.64 6.34 -9.29
C LEU A 22 1.20 6.34 -8.79
N GLU A 23 0.31 6.89 -9.60
CA GLU A 23 -1.13 6.76 -9.42
C GLU A 23 -1.56 5.37 -9.89
N THR A 24 -2.21 4.60 -9.02
CA THR A 24 -2.63 3.23 -9.36
C THR A 24 -4.15 3.11 -9.33
N PRO A 25 -4.76 2.36 -10.27
CA PRO A 25 -6.19 2.06 -10.21
C PRO A 25 -6.60 1.38 -8.90
N ALA A 26 -5.72 0.59 -8.30
CA ALA A 26 -5.96 -0.03 -6.99
C ALA A 26 -6.12 1.01 -5.87
N PHE A 27 -5.31 2.07 -5.88
CA PHE A 27 -5.44 3.16 -4.93
C PHE A 27 -6.75 3.93 -5.11
N GLN A 28 -7.14 4.25 -6.34
CA GLN A 28 -8.41 4.93 -6.59
C GLN A 28 -9.59 4.09 -6.10
N ARG A 29 -9.61 2.78 -6.39
CA ARG A 29 -10.64 1.85 -5.88
C ARG A 29 -10.69 1.81 -4.36
N LEU A 30 -9.54 1.89 -3.69
CA LEU A 30 -9.49 1.98 -2.23
C LEU A 30 -10.14 3.29 -1.75
N VAL A 31 -9.80 4.44 -2.35
CA VAL A 31 -10.41 5.74 -2.01
C VAL A 31 -11.93 5.69 -2.19
N ASP A 32 -12.41 5.16 -3.31
CA ASP A 32 -13.84 5.03 -3.60
C ASP A 32 -14.54 4.12 -2.58
N THR A 33 -13.94 2.97 -2.26
CA THR A 33 -14.46 2.00 -1.28
C THR A 33 -14.55 2.61 0.12
N LEU A 34 -13.51 3.31 0.56
CA LEU A 34 -13.49 3.96 1.87
C LEU A 34 -14.47 5.14 1.93
N THR A 35 -14.63 5.87 0.82
CA THR A 35 -15.63 6.93 0.71
C THR A 35 -17.04 6.37 0.86
N GLU A 36 -17.36 5.24 0.23
CA GLU A 36 -18.64 4.53 0.43
C GLU A 36 -18.82 4.15 1.91
N TRP A 37 -17.79 3.57 2.54
CA TRP A 37 -17.87 3.13 3.94
C TRP A 37 -18.11 4.29 4.89
N LEU A 38 -17.43 5.42 4.69
CA LEU A 38 -17.65 6.65 5.45
C LEU A 38 -19.09 7.14 5.29
N TRP A 39 -19.58 7.22 4.06
CA TRP A 39 -20.92 7.72 3.78
C TRP A 39 -22.04 6.80 4.26
N SER A 40 -21.75 5.52 4.48
CA SER A 40 -22.70 4.55 5.04
C SER A 40 -22.62 4.44 6.57
N GLY A 41 -21.79 5.24 7.24
CA GLY A 41 -21.60 5.18 8.70
C GLY A 41 -20.93 3.88 9.17
N THR A 42 -20.10 3.26 8.32
CA THR A 42 -19.34 2.06 8.69
C THR A 42 -18.37 2.40 9.83
N THR A 43 -18.36 1.58 10.87
CA THR A 43 -17.51 1.78 12.06
C THR A 43 -16.09 1.20 11.89
N GLY A 44 -15.92 0.28 10.95
CA GLY A 44 -14.62 -0.18 10.49
C GLY A 44 -14.72 -1.32 9.50
N GLY A 45 -13.57 -1.72 8.97
CA GLY A 45 -13.49 -2.77 7.96
C GLY A 45 -12.06 -3.21 7.70
N PHE A 46 -11.94 -4.25 6.88
CA PHE A 46 -10.66 -4.89 6.56
C PHE A 46 -10.31 -4.71 5.09
N ILE A 47 -9.06 -4.34 4.84
CA ILE A 47 -8.44 -4.32 3.52
C ILE A 47 -7.27 -5.30 3.56
N VAL A 48 -7.39 -6.38 2.80
CA VAL A 48 -6.34 -7.41 2.79
C VAL A 48 -5.77 -7.59 1.40
N GLY A 49 -4.52 -7.98 1.29
CA GLY A 49 -3.91 -8.27 -0.01
C GLY A 49 -2.59 -8.99 0.14
N ALA A 50 -2.08 -9.50 -0.98
CA ALA A 50 -0.77 -10.14 -1.00
C ALA A 50 0.35 -9.16 -0.58
N PRO A 51 1.53 -9.64 -0.17
CA PRO A 51 2.70 -8.79 0.05
C PRO A 51 3.03 -7.93 -1.18
N ARG A 52 3.65 -6.77 -0.96
CA ARG A 52 4.21 -5.90 -2.03
C ARG A 52 3.24 -5.36 -3.09
N VAL A 53 1.94 -5.53 -2.92
CA VAL A 53 0.91 -4.88 -3.77
C VAL A 53 0.76 -3.37 -3.52
N GLY A 54 1.46 -2.81 -2.52
CA GLY A 54 1.45 -1.38 -2.22
C GLY A 54 0.47 -0.94 -1.12
N LYS A 55 -0.06 -1.86 -0.32
CA LYS A 55 -1.06 -1.57 0.74
C LYS A 55 -0.60 -0.47 1.70
N SER A 56 0.61 -0.61 2.25
CA SER A 56 1.15 0.33 3.25
C SER A 56 1.51 1.68 2.65
N TRP A 57 1.82 1.74 1.35
CA TRP A 57 1.97 3.02 0.64
C TRP A 57 0.61 3.70 0.47
N ALA A 58 -0.39 2.94 -0.01
CA ALA A 58 -1.77 3.41 -0.16
C ALA A 58 -2.32 3.93 1.17
N ALA A 59 -2.15 3.19 2.26
CA ALA A 59 -2.53 3.55 3.61
C ALA A 59 -2.03 4.96 4.03
N ARG A 60 -0.75 5.24 3.77
CA ARG A 60 -0.13 6.55 4.09
C ARG A 60 -0.57 7.65 3.11
N ALA A 61 -0.86 7.28 1.87
CA ALA A 61 -1.33 8.20 0.84
C ALA A 61 -2.80 8.62 1.00
N LEU A 62 -3.57 7.99 1.90
CA LEU A 62 -4.98 8.34 2.15
C LEU A 62 -5.19 9.74 2.75
N LYS A 63 -4.13 10.37 3.27
CA LYS A 63 -4.21 11.72 3.83
C LYS A 63 -4.76 12.70 2.78
N ASP A 64 -5.78 13.46 3.16
CA ASP A 64 -6.48 14.46 2.34
C ASP A 64 -7.26 13.91 1.12
N GLN A 65 -7.32 12.59 0.93
CA GLN A 65 -8.05 11.95 -0.18
C GLN A 65 -9.53 11.70 0.14
N LEU A 66 -9.85 11.49 1.41
CA LEU A 66 -11.18 11.07 1.85
C LEU A 66 -12.01 12.27 2.28
N LYS A 67 -13.19 12.41 1.67
CA LYS A 67 -14.10 13.55 1.88
C LYS A 67 -15.49 13.10 2.31
N LEU A 68 -16.11 13.87 3.18
CA LEU A 68 -17.53 13.74 3.47
C LEU A 68 -18.37 14.24 2.29
N ARG A 69 -19.69 14.00 2.37
CA ARG A 69 -20.66 14.42 1.33
C ARG A 69 -20.68 15.94 1.09
N ASP A 70 -20.28 16.72 2.09
CA ASP A 70 -20.16 18.18 2.00
C ASP A 70 -18.81 18.64 1.41
N GLY A 71 -17.96 17.70 0.99
CA GLY A 71 -16.67 17.96 0.35
C GLY A 71 -15.51 18.25 1.31
N ARG A 72 -15.76 18.29 2.63
CA ARG A 72 -14.71 18.54 3.61
C ARG A 72 -13.86 17.28 3.85
N SER A 73 -12.55 17.45 4.00
CA SER A 73 -11.59 16.36 4.18
C SER A 73 -11.66 15.75 5.58
N VAL A 74 -11.66 14.43 5.65
CA VAL A 74 -11.68 13.69 6.92
C VAL A 74 -10.25 13.47 7.40
N PRO A 75 -9.91 13.79 8.67
CA PRO A 75 -8.59 13.50 9.19
C PRO A 75 -8.31 12.00 9.26
N VAL A 76 -7.11 11.61 8.84
CA VAL A 76 -6.63 10.24 8.82
C VAL A 76 -5.44 10.10 9.78
N LEU A 77 -5.60 9.27 10.80
CA LEU A 77 -4.55 8.83 11.71
C LEU A 77 -3.99 7.49 11.22
N TYR A 78 -2.69 7.26 11.43
CA TYR A 78 -2.01 6.05 10.99
C TYR A 78 -1.26 5.40 12.15
N MET A 79 -1.43 4.10 12.33
CA MET A 79 -0.61 3.28 13.21
C MET A 79 -0.22 1.97 12.52
N SER A 80 0.95 1.44 12.88
CA SER A 80 1.43 0.13 12.41
C SER A 80 1.57 -0.81 13.59
N VAL A 81 0.90 -1.95 13.53
CA VAL A 81 1.09 -3.02 14.51
C VAL A 81 2.46 -3.66 14.22
N VAL A 82 3.17 -4.06 15.27
CA VAL A 82 4.45 -4.75 15.13
C VAL A 82 4.37 -6.09 15.85
N ASP A 83 5.09 -7.08 15.36
CA ASP A 83 5.20 -8.35 16.07
C ASP A 83 6.09 -8.17 17.32
N ARG A 84 5.56 -8.55 18.48
CA ARG A 84 6.28 -8.50 19.76
C ARG A 84 6.05 -9.80 20.52
N ASP A 85 7.06 -10.17 21.32
CA ASP A 85 7.00 -11.34 22.20
C ASP A 85 5.83 -11.26 23.20
N THR A 86 5.49 -10.05 23.66
CA THR A 86 4.38 -9.82 24.59
C THR A 86 3.30 -8.95 23.95
N LYS A 87 2.15 -9.55 23.67
CA LYS A 87 1.00 -8.89 23.03
C LYS A 87 -0.11 -8.62 24.05
N THR A 88 -0.15 -7.40 24.59
CA THR A 88 -1.19 -6.96 25.54
C THR A 88 -2.17 -5.99 24.89
N ILE A 89 -3.37 -5.83 25.46
CA ILE A 89 -4.35 -4.82 25.02
C ILE A 89 -3.77 -3.40 25.17
N ALA A 90 -3.06 -3.14 26.28
CA ALA A 90 -2.42 -1.85 26.56
C ALA A 90 -1.36 -1.44 25.54
N GLU A 91 -0.76 -2.42 24.86
CA GLU A 91 0.21 -2.17 23.78
C GLU A 91 -0.42 -1.37 22.64
N ILE A 92 -1.71 -1.58 22.34
CA ILE A 92 -2.39 -0.88 21.24
C ILE A 92 -2.47 0.62 21.52
N SER A 93 -2.90 1.01 22.72
CA SER A 93 -2.93 2.42 23.12
C SER A 93 -1.53 3.02 23.17
N ARG A 94 -0.53 2.26 23.63
CA ARG A 94 0.87 2.69 23.60
C ARG A 94 1.35 2.92 22.17
N ARG A 95 1.07 1.99 21.26
CA ARG A 95 1.47 2.07 19.85
C ARG A 95 0.79 3.25 19.16
N ALA A 96 -0.51 3.43 19.39
CA ALA A 96 -1.26 4.58 18.88
C ALA A 96 -0.62 5.91 19.33
N CYS A 97 -0.22 6.04 20.61
CA CYS A 97 0.52 7.22 21.07
C CYS A 97 1.90 7.36 20.42
N ILE A 98 2.67 6.28 20.26
CA ILE A 98 4.01 6.32 19.63
C ILE A 98 3.91 6.80 18.18
N ASP A 99 2.97 6.23 17.41
CA ASP A 99 2.86 6.51 15.97
C ASP A 99 2.24 7.90 15.70
N GLN A 100 1.60 8.51 16.71
CA GLN A 100 1.17 9.91 16.70
C GLN A 100 2.18 10.86 17.39
N GLU A 101 3.38 10.36 17.74
CA GLU A 101 4.45 11.12 18.40
C GLU A 101 4.03 11.78 19.73
N LEU A 102 3.06 11.18 20.43
CA LEU A 102 2.56 11.69 21.70
C LEU A 102 3.51 11.35 22.87
N PRO A 103 3.66 12.26 23.85
CA PRO A 103 4.60 12.06 24.96
C PRO A 103 4.16 10.90 25.87
N ILE A 104 5.03 9.91 26.07
CA ILE A 104 4.73 8.74 26.93
C ILE A 104 5.64 8.75 28.15
N THR A 105 5.05 8.74 29.34
CA THR A 105 5.80 8.55 30.59
C THR A 105 6.08 7.07 30.85
N ARG A 106 7.18 6.75 31.54
CA ARG A 106 7.56 5.36 31.86
C ARG A 106 6.50 4.62 32.69
N SER A 107 5.74 5.34 33.52
CA SER A 107 4.68 4.79 34.38
C SER A 107 3.27 4.93 33.79
N ALA A 108 3.14 5.28 32.50
CA ALA A 108 1.84 5.45 31.88
C ALA A 108 1.03 4.13 31.88
N THR A 109 -0.13 4.16 32.51
CA THR A 109 -1.10 3.06 32.53
C THR A 109 -1.80 2.94 31.18
N ALA A 110 -2.41 1.78 30.93
CA ALA A 110 -3.20 1.53 29.71
C ALA A 110 -4.31 2.58 29.54
N ASP A 111 -5.05 2.86 30.61
CA ASP A 111 -6.13 3.84 30.62
C ASP A 111 -5.61 5.22 30.24
N ARG A 112 -4.53 5.70 30.89
CA ARG A 112 -3.94 7.01 30.59
C ARG A 112 -3.50 7.13 29.13
N LEU A 113 -2.91 6.08 28.56
CA LEU A 113 -2.52 6.06 27.15
C LEU A 113 -3.75 6.10 26.23
N SER A 114 -4.79 5.34 26.56
CA SER A 114 -6.09 5.36 25.86
C SER A 114 -6.70 6.77 25.90
N GLU A 115 -6.76 7.41 27.08
CA GLU A 115 -7.28 8.78 27.22
C GLU A 115 -6.50 9.79 26.40
N GLN A 116 -5.16 9.70 26.45
CA GLN A 116 -4.27 10.62 25.74
C GLN A 116 -4.42 10.50 24.22
N PHE A 117 -4.47 9.27 23.70
CA PHE A 117 -4.72 9.04 22.28
C PHE A 117 -6.10 9.56 21.85
N LEU A 118 -7.15 9.28 22.63
CA LEU A 118 -8.50 9.74 22.31
C LEU A 118 -8.67 11.26 22.40
N THR A 119 -7.98 11.90 23.34
CA THR A 119 -7.94 13.37 23.44
C THR A 119 -7.31 13.94 22.17
N TYR A 120 -6.17 13.40 21.74
CA TYR A 120 -5.54 13.78 20.48
C TYR A 120 -6.45 13.57 19.26
N VAL A 121 -7.18 12.45 19.19
CA VAL A 121 -8.18 12.23 18.12
C VAL A 121 -9.25 13.32 18.13
N CYS A 122 -9.74 13.72 19.32
CA CYS A 122 -10.73 14.79 19.44
C CYS A 122 -10.17 16.15 18.99
N ASP A 123 -8.91 16.44 19.31
CA ASP A 123 -8.22 17.67 18.91
C ASP A 123 -8.05 17.72 17.39
N VAL A 124 -7.53 16.65 16.78
CA VAL A 124 -7.39 16.53 15.31
C VAL A 124 -8.74 16.68 14.60
N GLN A 125 -9.80 16.09 15.17
CA GLN A 125 -11.15 16.27 14.65
C GLN A 125 -11.61 17.73 14.77
N ALA A 126 -11.39 18.38 15.91
CA ALA A 126 -11.79 19.77 16.13
C ALA A 126 -11.03 20.74 15.20
N GLU A 127 -9.73 20.54 15.01
CA GLU A 127 -8.90 21.31 14.08
C GLU A 127 -9.39 21.21 12.64
N ALA A 128 -9.89 20.03 12.24
CA ALA A 128 -10.48 19.81 10.92
C ALA A 128 -11.94 20.28 10.80
N ASP A 129 -12.54 20.86 11.86
CA ASP A 129 -13.99 21.14 11.96
C ASP A 129 -14.86 19.90 11.70
N MET A 130 -14.38 18.76 12.23
CA MET A 130 -14.97 17.44 12.06
C MET A 130 -15.39 16.82 13.38
N ARG A 131 -16.29 15.84 13.27
CA ARG A 131 -16.60 14.88 14.34
C ARG A 131 -16.24 13.45 13.96
N THR A 132 -15.66 13.27 12.78
CA THR A 132 -15.29 11.97 12.22
C THR A 132 -13.81 11.97 11.89
N ALA A 133 -13.13 10.88 12.24
CA ALA A 133 -11.77 10.60 11.83
C ALA A 133 -11.66 9.16 11.32
N ILE A 134 -10.53 8.84 10.71
CA ILE A 134 -10.20 7.49 10.27
C ILE A 134 -8.92 7.06 10.97
N LEU A 135 -8.93 5.88 11.56
CA LEU A 135 -7.71 5.26 12.10
C LEU A 135 -7.31 4.11 11.19
N VAL A 136 -6.19 4.26 10.51
CA VAL A 136 -5.58 3.19 9.73
C VAL A 136 -4.68 2.37 10.65
N VAL A 137 -4.91 1.07 10.69
CA VAL A 137 -4.16 0.07 11.46
C VAL A 137 -3.48 -0.87 10.47
N ASP A 138 -2.24 -0.55 10.11
CA ASP A 138 -1.43 -1.36 9.20
C ASP A 138 -0.82 -2.57 9.92
N GLU A 139 -0.54 -3.63 9.16
CA GLU A 139 -0.05 -4.93 9.65
C GLU A 139 -0.93 -5.54 10.76
N PHE A 140 -2.25 -5.35 10.67
CA PHE A 140 -3.18 -5.81 11.72
C PHE A 140 -3.13 -7.33 11.96
N ASP A 141 -2.66 -8.11 10.99
CA ASP A 141 -2.48 -9.55 11.09
C ASP A 141 -1.48 -9.97 12.19
N HIS A 142 -0.70 -9.04 12.74
CA HIS A 142 0.09 -9.26 13.96
C HIS A 142 -0.70 -9.16 15.27
N LEU A 143 -1.94 -8.68 15.23
CA LEU A 143 -2.80 -8.58 16.41
C LEU A 143 -3.21 -9.96 16.94
N THR A 144 -3.44 -10.00 18.25
CA THR A 144 -4.21 -11.08 18.87
C THR A 144 -5.70 -10.76 18.86
N PRO A 145 -6.60 -11.76 18.87
CA PRO A 145 -8.05 -11.53 18.98
C PRO A 145 -8.46 -10.63 20.15
N ARG A 146 -7.75 -10.71 21.28
CA ARG A 146 -8.01 -9.87 22.46
C ARG A 146 -7.65 -8.41 22.26
N GLN A 147 -6.63 -8.10 21.46
CA GLN A 147 -6.20 -6.72 21.21
C GLN A 147 -7.25 -5.91 20.43
N PHE A 148 -8.16 -6.55 19.71
CA PHE A 148 -9.30 -5.87 19.09
C PHE A 148 -10.21 -5.14 20.10
N ASN A 149 -10.18 -5.54 21.38
CA ASN A 149 -10.93 -4.85 22.43
C ASN A 149 -10.48 -3.40 22.64
N ALA A 150 -9.20 -3.08 22.40
CA ALA A 150 -8.72 -1.70 22.50
C ALA A 150 -9.43 -0.79 21.48
N PHE A 151 -9.58 -1.24 20.23
CA PHE A 151 -10.30 -0.48 19.21
C PHE A 151 -11.80 -0.37 19.52
N ALA A 152 -12.40 -1.41 20.11
CA ALA A 152 -13.78 -1.35 20.57
C ALA A 152 -13.97 -0.37 21.74
N GLU A 153 -13.00 -0.26 22.64
CA GLU A 153 -12.95 0.74 23.70
C GLU A 153 -12.86 2.16 23.11
N PHE A 154 -11.94 2.40 22.17
CA PHE A 154 -11.81 3.69 21.48
C PHE A 154 -13.12 4.12 20.83
N PHE A 155 -13.76 3.20 20.10
CA PHE A 155 -15.05 3.42 19.48
C PHE A 155 -16.11 3.87 20.51
N ASN A 156 -16.27 3.11 21.60
CA ASN A 156 -17.29 3.41 22.60
C ASN A 156 -17.06 4.74 23.32
N ARG A 157 -15.80 5.08 23.62
CA ARG A 157 -15.45 6.33 24.30
C ARG A 157 -15.68 7.55 23.40
N LEU A 158 -15.39 7.45 22.10
CA LEU A 158 -15.70 8.53 21.15
C LEU A 158 -17.20 8.69 20.94
N ASP A 159 -17.94 7.58 20.89
CA ASP A 159 -19.40 7.59 20.74
C ASP A 159 -20.10 8.32 21.91
N GLN A 160 -19.61 8.12 23.14
CA GLN A 160 -20.06 8.87 24.33
C GLN A 160 -19.83 10.39 24.22
N LEU A 161 -18.85 10.81 23.41
CA LEU A 161 -18.55 12.21 23.12
C LEU A 161 -19.24 12.72 21.85
N HIS A 162 -20.16 11.92 21.27
CA HIS A 162 -20.81 12.19 19.99
C HIS A 162 -19.81 12.44 18.84
N ARG A 163 -18.73 11.64 18.84
CA ARG A 163 -17.67 11.61 17.83
C ARG A 163 -17.53 10.20 17.26
N THR A 164 -17.02 10.09 16.05
CA THR A 164 -16.87 8.82 15.35
C THR A 164 -15.44 8.63 14.87
N MET A 165 -14.95 7.40 14.93
CA MET A 165 -13.70 7.00 14.28
C MET A 165 -13.94 5.71 13.53
N MET A 166 -13.76 5.74 12.21
CA MET A 166 -13.79 4.54 11.39
C MET A 166 -12.41 3.86 11.47
N THR A 167 -12.35 2.62 11.96
CA THR A 167 -11.09 1.87 12.03
C THR A 167 -10.89 1.03 10.77
N LEU A 168 -9.84 1.32 10.02
CA LEU A 168 -9.45 0.60 8.81
C LEU A 168 -8.27 -0.33 9.11
N PHE A 169 -8.52 -1.64 9.08
CA PHE A 169 -7.49 -2.66 9.29
C PHE A 169 -6.87 -3.07 7.96
N ILE A 170 -5.56 -2.93 7.81
CA ILE A 170 -4.81 -3.28 6.61
C ILE A 170 -3.83 -4.40 6.94
N GLY A 171 -3.85 -5.50 6.18
CA GLY A 171 -3.03 -6.67 6.51
C GLY A 171 -2.74 -7.59 5.34
N ASN A 172 -1.85 -8.56 5.57
CA ASN A 172 -1.54 -9.59 4.59
C ASN A 172 -2.65 -10.63 4.51
N LYS A 173 -3.09 -10.98 3.28
CA LYS A 173 -4.30 -11.79 3.06
C LYS A 173 -4.29 -13.13 3.81
N ALA A 174 -3.19 -13.88 3.76
CA ALA A 174 -3.14 -15.21 4.36
C ALA A 174 -3.24 -15.15 5.90
N GLU A 175 -2.41 -14.31 6.52
CA GLU A 175 -2.34 -14.13 7.97
C GLU A 175 -3.61 -13.47 8.52
N ALA A 176 -4.15 -12.48 7.80
CA ALA A 176 -5.40 -11.82 8.12
C ALA A 176 -6.56 -12.80 8.15
N LEU A 177 -6.73 -13.62 7.10
CA LEU A 177 -7.82 -14.60 7.05
C LEU A 177 -7.71 -15.62 8.20
N ALA A 178 -6.52 -16.14 8.47
CA ALA A 178 -6.28 -17.05 9.58
C ALA A 178 -6.61 -16.42 10.95
N LEU A 179 -6.31 -15.13 11.14
CA LEU A 179 -6.68 -14.40 12.36
C LEU A 179 -8.20 -14.21 12.46
N LEU A 180 -8.87 -13.82 11.38
CA LEU A 180 -10.30 -13.57 11.35
C LEU A 180 -11.13 -14.85 11.54
N GLU A 181 -10.69 -15.99 11.02
CA GLU A 181 -11.33 -17.29 11.20
C GLU A 181 -11.38 -17.72 12.67
N ARG A 182 -10.33 -17.39 13.44
CA ARG A 182 -10.27 -17.63 14.89
C ARG A 182 -11.25 -16.76 15.68
N MET A 183 -11.83 -15.73 15.06
CA MET A 183 -12.72 -14.75 15.69
C MET A 183 -14.19 -14.95 15.29
N THR A 184 -14.59 -16.18 14.95
CA THR A 184 -15.97 -16.51 14.55
C THR A 184 -16.90 -16.83 15.73
N GLY A 185 -16.35 -17.09 16.92
CA GLY A 185 -17.09 -17.40 18.14
C GLY A 185 -17.96 -16.25 18.69
N ASP A 186 -18.89 -16.61 19.57
CA ASP A 186 -19.86 -15.69 20.19
C ASP A 186 -19.21 -14.66 21.11
N GLU A 187 -18.08 -14.99 21.73
CA GLU A 187 -17.28 -14.11 22.55
C GLU A 187 -16.78 -12.87 21.77
N TYR A 188 -16.68 -12.97 20.44
CA TYR A 188 -16.25 -11.88 19.57
C TYR A 188 -17.42 -11.14 18.91
N ARG A 189 -18.69 -11.51 19.18
CA ARG A 189 -19.88 -10.90 18.54
C ARG A 189 -19.88 -9.38 18.61
N ARG A 190 -19.43 -8.81 19.74
CA ARG A 190 -19.32 -7.35 19.95
C ARG A 190 -18.27 -6.70 19.05
N ILE A 191 -17.12 -7.34 18.84
CA ILE A 191 -16.05 -6.85 17.96
C ILE A 191 -16.49 -7.01 16.50
N ARG A 192 -17.02 -8.19 16.14
CA ARG A 192 -17.50 -8.49 14.79
C ARG A 192 -18.58 -7.52 14.32
N GLY A 193 -19.55 -7.22 15.18
CA GLY A 193 -20.62 -6.26 14.87
C GLY A 193 -20.15 -4.84 14.58
N ARG A 194 -18.92 -4.47 15.00
CA ARG A 194 -18.29 -3.17 14.72
C ARG A 194 -17.37 -3.22 13.50
N PHE A 195 -16.49 -4.22 13.40
CA PHE A 195 -15.41 -4.16 12.41
C PHE A 195 -15.55 -5.16 11.26
N PHE A 196 -16.30 -6.26 11.44
CA PHE A 196 -16.33 -7.39 10.48
C PHE A 196 -17.44 -7.27 9.44
N LYS A 197 -18.05 -6.09 9.32
CA LYS A 197 -19.15 -5.83 8.37
C LYS A 197 -18.66 -5.54 6.96
N ARG A 198 -17.42 -5.03 6.84
CA ARG A 198 -16.83 -4.65 5.57
C ARG A 198 -15.47 -5.32 5.41
N PHE A 199 -15.27 -5.87 4.22
CA PHE A 199 -14.07 -6.56 3.83
C PHE A 199 -13.85 -6.29 2.34
N SER A 200 -12.64 -5.91 1.95
CA SER A 200 -12.27 -5.75 0.55
C SER A 200 -10.84 -6.25 0.32
N GLU A 201 -10.61 -6.79 -0.86
CA GLU A 201 -9.27 -7.19 -1.28
C GLU A 201 -8.57 -6.06 -2.02
N TYR A 202 -7.30 -5.86 -1.71
CA TYR A 202 -6.40 -4.94 -2.39
C TYR A 202 -5.46 -5.75 -3.28
N HIS A 203 -5.64 -5.59 -4.58
CA HIS A 203 -4.82 -6.26 -5.58
C HIS A 203 -3.76 -5.29 -6.12
N GLY A 204 -2.65 -5.86 -6.60
CA GLY A 204 -1.71 -5.10 -7.41
C GLY A 204 -2.20 -5.01 -8.85
N ILE A 205 -1.35 -5.39 -9.82
CA ILE A 205 -1.67 -5.30 -11.25
C ILE A 205 -2.28 -6.61 -11.75
N ARG A 206 -3.49 -6.53 -12.30
CA ARG A 206 -4.30 -7.70 -12.72
C ARG A 206 -4.48 -7.85 -14.21
N ASN A 207 -4.25 -6.81 -14.99
CA ASN A 207 -4.44 -6.85 -16.43
C ASN A 207 -3.48 -5.90 -17.16
N ARG A 208 -3.42 -6.08 -18.48
CA ARG A 208 -2.60 -5.27 -19.38
C ARG A 208 -2.96 -3.79 -19.30
N GLU A 209 -4.23 -3.47 -19.14
CA GLU A 209 -4.73 -2.09 -19.12
C GLU A 209 -4.17 -1.34 -17.89
N GLU A 210 -4.17 -1.96 -16.72
CA GLU A 210 -3.55 -1.45 -15.50
C GLU A 210 -2.02 -1.29 -15.68
N LEU A 211 -1.34 -2.29 -16.24
CA LEU A 211 0.11 -2.19 -16.56
C LEU A 211 0.41 -1.05 -17.53
N THR A 212 -0.39 -0.92 -18.59
CA THR A 212 -0.26 0.15 -19.58
C THR A 212 -0.42 1.53 -18.93
N GLY A 213 -1.37 1.66 -18.00
CA GLY A 213 -1.58 2.89 -17.22
C GLY A 213 -0.34 3.27 -16.39
N LEU A 214 0.33 2.30 -15.76
CA LEU A 214 1.60 2.55 -15.07
C LEU A 214 2.71 2.95 -16.03
N MET A 215 2.88 2.24 -17.13
CA MET A 215 3.94 2.52 -18.10
C MET A 215 3.78 3.91 -18.74
N ARG A 216 2.55 4.36 -18.99
CA ARG A 216 2.26 5.72 -19.48
C ARG A 216 2.71 6.80 -18.50
N GLN A 217 2.76 6.52 -17.21
CA GLN A 217 3.29 7.48 -16.23
C GLN A 217 4.80 7.67 -16.39
N TYR A 218 5.56 6.64 -16.77
CA TYR A 218 6.99 6.81 -17.09
C TYR A 218 7.18 7.64 -18.37
N ASP A 219 6.25 7.51 -19.31
CA ASP A 219 6.24 8.28 -20.55
C ASP A 219 5.87 9.77 -20.34
N THR A 220 5.34 10.16 -19.17
CA THR A 220 4.76 11.50 -18.94
C THR A 220 5.27 12.23 -17.70
N LEU A 221 5.58 11.52 -16.61
CA LEU A 221 6.14 12.12 -15.39
C LEU A 221 7.52 12.70 -15.69
N CYS A 222 7.75 13.94 -15.24
CA CYS A 222 9.00 14.66 -15.46
C CYS A 222 9.83 14.74 -14.18
N TYR A 223 11.16 14.70 -14.33
CA TYR A 223 12.08 15.06 -13.25
C TYR A 223 13.30 15.85 -13.77
N PRO A 224 13.67 16.98 -13.13
CA PRO A 224 12.91 17.71 -12.11
C PRO A 224 11.56 18.21 -12.67
N ALA A 225 10.78 18.95 -11.88
CA ALA A 225 9.55 19.57 -12.39
C ALA A 225 9.85 20.35 -13.69
N HIS A 226 9.06 20.11 -14.74
CA HIS A 226 9.27 20.63 -16.11
C HIS A 226 10.55 20.16 -16.83
N GLY A 227 11.24 19.15 -16.31
CA GLY A 227 12.36 18.47 -16.95
C GLY A 227 11.92 17.42 -17.99
N PRO A 228 12.86 16.58 -18.46
CA PRO A 228 12.51 15.45 -19.33
C PRO A 228 11.58 14.48 -18.60
N THR A 229 10.79 13.74 -19.38
CA THR A 229 10.02 12.61 -18.84
C THR A 229 10.96 11.53 -18.31
N TYR A 230 10.48 10.65 -17.45
CA TYR A 230 11.31 9.58 -16.89
C TYR A 230 11.93 8.74 -18.00
N CYS A 231 11.18 8.37 -19.05
CA CYS A 231 11.76 7.69 -20.21
C CYS A 231 12.75 8.58 -20.98
N ALA A 232 12.44 9.87 -21.22
CA ALA A 232 13.34 10.76 -21.95
C ALA A 232 14.67 11.01 -21.22
N ALA A 233 14.69 10.92 -19.89
CA ALA A 233 15.91 11.09 -19.11
C ALA A 233 16.96 10.00 -19.43
N PHE A 234 16.52 8.76 -19.68
CA PHE A 234 17.40 7.61 -19.94
C PHE A 234 17.49 7.22 -21.42
N LEU A 235 16.42 7.45 -22.18
CA LEU A 235 16.27 7.04 -23.57
C LEU A 235 15.92 8.23 -24.49
N PRO A 236 16.65 9.37 -24.43
CA PRO A 236 16.25 10.62 -25.08
C PRO A 236 16.03 10.46 -26.59
N LYS A 237 16.97 9.81 -27.29
CA LYS A 237 16.89 9.61 -28.74
C LYS A 237 15.70 8.75 -29.16
N ALA A 238 15.37 7.72 -28.38
CA ALA A 238 14.25 6.84 -28.69
C ALA A 238 12.92 7.58 -28.49
N VAL A 239 12.79 8.31 -27.37
CA VAL A 239 11.59 9.09 -27.07
C VAL A 239 11.35 10.20 -28.10
N ASP A 240 12.42 10.89 -28.52
CA ASP A 240 12.39 11.91 -29.58
C ASP A 240 11.96 11.30 -30.93
N ALA A 241 12.33 10.05 -31.19
CA ALA A 241 11.87 9.28 -32.35
C ALA A 241 10.44 8.71 -32.20
N GLY A 242 9.73 9.04 -31.12
CA GLY A 242 8.34 8.64 -30.88
C GLY A 242 8.17 7.34 -30.07
N TRP A 243 9.25 6.72 -29.60
CA TRP A 243 9.17 5.52 -28.76
C TRP A 243 8.52 5.85 -27.40
N ARG A 244 7.72 4.92 -26.89
CA ARG A 244 7.05 5.03 -25.59
C ARG A 244 7.11 3.69 -24.86
N LEU A 245 7.40 3.70 -23.57
CA LEU A 245 7.47 2.51 -22.73
C LEU A 245 6.15 1.74 -22.77
N ALA A 246 5.01 2.44 -22.70
CA ALA A 246 3.69 1.82 -22.75
C ALA A 246 3.43 1.00 -24.02
N GLY A 247 4.21 1.18 -25.09
CA GLY A 247 4.18 0.32 -26.27
C GLY A 247 4.56 -1.14 -26.00
N LEU A 248 5.39 -1.39 -24.98
CA LEU A 248 5.82 -2.74 -24.56
C LEU A 248 4.80 -3.48 -23.69
N SER A 249 3.68 -2.85 -23.35
CA SER A 249 2.75 -3.42 -22.37
C SER A 249 2.16 -4.75 -22.79
N LYS A 250 1.95 -4.96 -24.10
CA LYS A 250 1.43 -6.22 -24.64
C LYS A 250 2.41 -7.38 -24.40
N ASP A 251 3.68 -7.18 -24.75
CA ASP A 251 4.68 -8.25 -24.67
C ASP A 251 5.09 -8.52 -23.23
N LEU A 252 5.28 -7.46 -22.44
CA LEU A 252 5.55 -7.59 -21.02
C LEU A 252 4.38 -8.26 -20.27
N TRP A 253 3.13 -7.88 -20.56
CA TRP A 253 1.95 -8.52 -19.95
C TRP A 253 1.83 -9.99 -20.33
N ARG A 254 2.19 -10.38 -21.56
CA ARG A 254 2.18 -11.79 -21.97
C ARG A 254 3.13 -12.62 -21.12
N ILE A 255 4.34 -12.12 -20.85
CA ILE A 255 5.33 -12.80 -20.01
C ILE A 255 4.84 -12.85 -18.56
N TYR A 256 4.36 -11.74 -18.00
CA TYR A 256 3.75 -11.71 -16.67
C TYR A 256 2.57 -12.68 -16.53
N SER A 257 1.71 -12.77 -17.55
CA SER A 257 0.57 -13.69 -17.53
C SER A 257 0.99 -15.15 -17.55
N GLN A 258 2.10 -15.47 -18.23
CA GLN A 258 2.65 -16.83 -18.23
C GLN A 258 3.17 -17.19 -16.85
N ILE A 259 4.01 -16.34 -16.26
CA ILE A 259 4.58 -16.57 -14.93
C ILE A 259 3.47 -16.61 -13.86
N ALA A 260 2.46 -15.74 -13.94
CA ALA A 260 1.35 -15.72 -13.00
C ALA A 260 0.55 -17.03 -13.02
N LYS A 261 0.36 -17.66 -14.20
CA LYS A 261 -0.28 -18.97 -14.30
C LYS A 261 0.57 -20.07 -13.67
N ASP A 262 1.88 -20.03 -13.92
CA ASP A 262 2.80 -21.04 -13.41
C ASP A 262 2.96 -20.98 -11.88
N CYS A 263 2.74 -19.79 -11.29
CA CYS A 263 2.84 -19.54 -9.85
C CYS A 263 1.48 -19.37 -9.12
N ASP A 264 0.36 -19.58 -9.81
CA ASP A 264 -1.01 -19.39 -9.28
C ASP A 264 -1.25 -18.01 -8.63
N LEU A 265 -0.92 -16.94 -9.37
CA LEU A 265 -0.99 -15.56 -8.89
C LEU A 265 -2.23 -14.82 -9.43
N ASP A 266 -3.06 -14.34 -8.49
CA ASP A 266 -4.22 -13.51 -8.81
C ASP A 266 -3.87 -12.08 -9.27
N SER A 267 -2.72 -11.56 -8.83
CA SER A 267 -2.25 -10.21 -9.17
C SER A 267 -0.76 -10.03 -8.94
N TRP A 268 -0.12 -9.18 -9.72
CA TRP A 268 1.29 -8.82 -9.57
C TRP A 268 1.50 -7.76 -8.49
N GLY A 269 2.42 -8.01 -7.57
CA GLY A 269 2.87 -7.00 -6.62
C GLY A 269 3.38 -5.75 -7.33
N LEU A 270 2.90 -4.58 -6.92
CA LEU A 270 3.25 -3.29 -7.52
C LEU A 270 4.76 -3.05 -7.45
N GLU A 271 5.41 -3.45 -6.36
CA GLU A 271 6.85 -3.30 -6.18
C GLU A 271 7.66 -4.06 -7.24
N TYR A 272 7.23 -5.27 -7.60
CA TYR A 272 7.88 -6.04 -8.67
C TYR A 272 7.71 -5.37 -10.02
N VAL A 273 6.49 -4.93 -10.35
CA VAL A 273 6.21 -4.26 -11.61
C VAL A 273 7.04 -2.98 -11.74
N VAL A 274 7.04 -2.14 -10.69
CA VAL A 274 7.85 -0.91 -10.66
C VAL A 274 9.33 -1.24 -10.76
N GLY A 275 9.81 -2.27 -10.06
CA GLY A 275 11.19 -2.75 -10.17
C GLY A 275 11.55 -3.12 -11.61
N THR A 276 10.68 -3.88 -12.30
CA THR A 276 10.93 -4.35 -13.66
C THR A 276 10.98 -3.16 -14.62
N LEU A 277 10.03 -2.23 -14.49
CA LEU A 277 9.99 -1.03 -15.31
C LEU A 277 11.20 -0.11 -15.07
N ASN A 278 11.65 0.00 -13.81
CA ASN A 278 12.85 0.76 -13.49
C ASN A 278 14.07 0.14 -14.20
N VAL A 279 14.35 -1.14 -13.98
CA VAL A 279 15.49 -1.86 -14.58
C VAL A 279 15.46 -1.79 -16.11
N LEU A 280 14.28 -1.95 -16.72
CA LEU A 280 14.12 -1.78 -18.17
C LEU A 280 14.57 -0.39 -18.62
N VAL A 281 14.08 0.66 -17.97
CA VAL A 281 14.34 2.04 -18.39
C VAL A 281 15.76 2.51 -18.05
N THR A 282 16.30 2.11 -16.89
CA THR A 282 17.57 2.61 -16.37
C THR A 282 18.78 1.85 -16.88
N ASP A 283 18.65 0.54 -17.15
CA ASP A 283 19.79 -0.34 -17.39
C ASP A 283 19.68 -1.08 -18.72
N LEU A 284 18.61 -1.85 -18.93
CA LEU A 284 18.52 -2.78 -20.05
C LEU A 284 18.28 -2.09 -21.40
N LEU A 285 17.23 -1.26 -21.53
CA LEU A 285 16.93 -0.58 -22.79
C LEU A 285 18.03 0.39 -23.24
N PRO A 286 18.72 1.13 -22.33
CA PRO A 286 19.88 1.92 -22.71
C PRO A 286 21.05 1.09 -23.26
N GLN A 287 21.24 -0.13 -22.78
CA GLN A 287 22.34 -1.02 -23.17
C GLN A 287 22.05 -1.81 -24.44
N TYR A 288 20.85 -2.40 -24.56
CA TYR A 288 20.48 -3.33 -25.62
C TYR A 288 19.66 -2.67 -26.75
N GLY A 289 19.13 -1.46 -26.52
CA GLY A 289 18.32 -0.72 -27.48
C GLY A 289 16.81 -0.85 -27.23
N CYS A 290 16.03 -0.12 -28.03
CA CYS A 290 14.57 0.01 -27.87
C CYS A 290 13.76 -0.56 -29.05
N THR A 291 14.44 -1.14 -30.04
CA THR A 291 13.87 -1.71 -31.27
C THR A 291 13.94 -3.23 -31.20
N ASP A 292 12.88 -3.91 -31.64
CA ASP A 292 12.81 -5.38 -31.71
C ASP A 292 13.22 -6.07 -30.39
N ILE A 293 12.63 -5.60 -29.28
CA ILE A 293 12.96 -6.10 -27.94
C ILE A 293 12.54 -7.56 -27.82
N GLU A 294 13.53 -8.43 -27.61
CA GLU A 294 13.33 -9.87 -27.43
C GLU A 294 12.70 -10.20 -26.08
N ASP A 295 11.95 -11.30 -26.04
CA ASP A 295 11.33 -11.82 -24.81
C ASP A 295 12.34 -12.08 -23.70
N GLU A 296 13.56 -12.47 -24.04
CA GLU A 296 14.61 -12.79 -23.08
C GLU A 296 15.02 -11.56 -22.26
N LEU A 297 15.11 -10.39 -22.90
CA LEU A 297 15.42 -9.13 -22.22
C LEU A 297 14.32 -8.75 -21.22
N LEU A 298 13.05 -8.94 -21.61
CA LEU A 298 11.91 -8.67 -20.73
C LEU A 298 11.86 -9.66 -19.55
N ARG A 299 12.20 -10.94 -19.79
CA ARG A 299 12.31 -11.96 -18.74
C ARG A 299 13.44 -11.65 -17.77
N GLU A 300 14.60 -11.25 -18.28
CA GLU A 300 15.75 -10.83 -17.47
C GLU A 300 15.35 -9.69 -16.52
N ALA A 301 14.66 -8.67 -17.04
CA ALA A 301 14.17 -7.55 -16.23
C ALA A 301 13.23 -7.99 -15.09
N ILE A 302 12.37 -8.99 -15.32
CA ILE A 302 11.48 -9.53 -14.30
C ILE A 302 12.30 -10.28 -13.24
N LEU A 303 13.23 -11.13 -13.66
CA LEU A 303 14.03 -11.97 -12.76
C LEU A 303 14.96 -11.14 -11.86
N MET A 304 15.49 -10.02 -12.36
CA MET A 304 16.32 -9.09 -11.59
C MET A 304 15.59 -8.45 -10.40
N THR A 305 14.27 -8.50 -10.35
CA THR A 305 13.47 -7.85 -9.29
C THR A 305 13.19 -8.75 -8.09
N HIS A 306 13.92 -9.87 -7.96
CA HIS A 306 13.74 -10.85 -6.88
C HIS A 306 12.30 -11.40 -6.78
N VAL A 307 11.52 -11.29 -7.85
CA VAL A 307 10.20 -11.91 -8.03
C VAL A 307 10.25 -13.39 -7.63
N ALA A 308 11.30 -14.09 -8.02
CA ALA A 308 11.50 -15.49 -7.68
C ALA A 308 11.51 -15.73 -6.16
N ASP A 309 12.21 -14.90 -5.37
CA ASP A 309 12.43 -15.16 -3.93
C ASP A 309 11.13 -15.18 -3.10
N ASP A 310 10.11 -14.45 -3.56
CA ASP A 310 8.80 -14.40 -2.90
C ASP A 310 7.78 -15.42 -3.44
N PHE A 311 8.02 -15.95 -4.65
CA PHE A 311 7.23 -17.03 -5.25
C PHE A 311 7.89 -18.41 -5.07
N VAL A 312 9.08 -18.49 -4.45
CA VAL A 312 9.85 -19.70 -4.10
C VAL A 312 9.17 -20.61 -3.06
N LYS A 313 7.89 -20.40 -2.74
CA LYS A 313 7.08 -21.45 -2.08
C LYS A 313 6.91 -22.73 -2.92
N ALA A 314 7.43 -22.81 -4.15
CA ALA A 314 7.28 -23.97 -5.04
C ALA A 314 8.50 -24.90 -5.23
N LEU A 315 9.64 -24.66 -4.56
CA LEU A 315 10.69 -25.69 -4.47
C LEU A 315 10.86 -26.10 -3.01
N SER A 316 10.14 -27.16 -2.67
CA SER A 316 10.35 -27.91 -1.44
C SER A 316 11.84 -28.14 -1.22
N VAL A 317 12.36 -27.67 -0.09
CA VAL A 317 13.55 -28.25 0.54
C VAL A 317 13.18 -29.65 1.01
N LYS A 318 13.05 -30.57 0.05
CA LYS A 318 12.99 -32.02 0.24
C LYS A 318 13.62 -32.66 -0.99
N GLU A 319 14.93 -32.85 -0.89
CA GLU A 319 15.67 -34.08 -1.22
C GLU A 319 17.14 -33.72 -1.46
N SER A 320 17.86 -33.61 -0.35
CA SER A 320 19.32 -33.73 -0.31
C SER A 320 19.67 -34.46 0.98
N ARG A 321 19.23 -35.72 1.03
CA ARG A 321 19.86 -36.82 1.76
C ARG A 321 19.66 -38.09 0.95
#